data_AF-A0A965FJY0-F1
#
_entry.id   AF-A0A965FJY0-F1
#
_cell.length_a   1.000
_cell.length_b   1.000
_cell.length_c   1.000
_cell.angle_alpha   90.00
_cell.angle_beta   90.00
_cell.angle_gamma   90.00
#
_symmetry.space_group_name_H-M   'P 1'
#
loop_
_entity.id
_entity.type
_entity.pdbx_description
1 polymer ?
#
loop_
_entity_poly.entity_id
_entity_poly.type
_entity_poly.pdbx_seq_one_letter_code
_entity_poly.pdbx_strand_id
1 'polypeptide(L)'
;MLGPTPDLGYTFELHYFYYPTSISAGNVDATTTWLSENFDTVLLYGALIEAATFMKAEPDQIQNITNKYKETLTLAKRLGEGLERQDQYRAGQVQDKVV
;
A
#
# COMPACT_ATOMS: atom_id res chain seq x y z
N MET A 1 -0.09 34.72 -15.10
CA MET A 1 1.13 35.17 -14.37
C MET A 1 2.31 34.69 -15.18
N LEU A 2 3.09 35.62 -15.75
CA LEU A 2 4.26 35.31 -16.57
C LEU A 2 5.48 35.41 -15.66
N GLY A 3 5.98 34.27 -15.19
CA GLY A 3 7.21 34.17 -14.41
C GLY A 3 8.43 33.95 -15.32
N PRO A 4 9.64 34.33 -14.88
CA PRO A 4 10.86 34.18 -15.67
C PRO A 4 11.12 32.73 -16.08
N THR A 5 11.66 32.53 -17.28
CA THR A 5 12.06 31.20 -17.78
C THR A 5 13.09 30.58 -16.82
N PRO A 6 12.82 29.38 -16.26
CA PRO A 6 13.76 28.72 -15.34
C PRO A 6 15.10 28.44 -16.03
N ASP A 7 16.20 28.63 -15.30
CA ASP A 7 17.57 28.32 -15.75
C ASP A 7 17.80 26.81 -16.00
N LEU A 8 17.01 25.97 -15.33
CA LEU A 8 17.01 24.51 -15.48
C LEU A 8 15.58 23.97 -15.27
N GLY A 9 15.25 22.88 -15.93
CA GLY A 9 13.98 22.18 -15.70
C GLY A 9 13.97 21.49 -14.33
N TYR A 10 13.49 22.20 -13.30
CA TYR A 10 13.30 21.60 -11.98
C TYR A 10 12.09 20.67 -12.00
N THR A 11 12.32 19.38 -11.81
CA THR A 11 11.25 18.40 -11.57
C THR A 11 10.70 18.62 -10.17
N PHE A 12 9.41 18.97 -10.08
CA PHE A 12 8.68 19.02 -8.83
C PHE A 12 7.88 17.72 -8.68
N GLU A 13 7.97 17.09 -7.52
CA GLU A 13 7.16 15.94 -7.17
C GLU A 13 5.96 16.43 -6.35
N LEU A 14 4.76 16.31 -6.91
CA LEU A 14 3.51 16.69 -6.24
C LEU A 14 2.80 15.43 -5.76
N HIS A 15 2.87 15.16 -4.46
CA HIS A 15 2.09 14.11 -3.83
C HIS A 15 0.68 14.65 -3.52
N TYR A 16 -0.29 14.26 -4.34
CA TYR A 16 -1.71 14.58 -4.11
C TYR A 16 -2.44 13.31 -3.66
N PHE A 17 -3.04 13.35 -2.47
CA PHE A 17 -3.89 12.27 -1.97
C PHE A 17 -5.27 12.37 -2.65
N TYR A 18 -5.42 11.73 -3.81
CA TYR A 18 -6.73 11.54 -4.47
C TYR A 18 -7.16 10.09 -4.33
N TYR A 19 -8.47 9.85 -4.16
CA TYR A 19 -9.04 8.51 -4.27
C TYR A 19 -9.27 8.20 -5.75
N PRO A 20 -8.45 7.33 -6.38
CA PRO A 20 -8.56 7.07 -7.80
C PRO A 20 -9.87 6.35 -8.13
N THR A 21 -10.40 6.56 -9.33
CA THR A 21 -11.63 5.88 -9.81
C THR A 21 -11.44 4.37 -9.98
N SER A 22 -10.19 3.91 -10.12
CA SER A 22 -9.80 2.51 -10.19
C SER A 22 -8.41 2.35 -9.61
N ILE A 23 -8.11 1.16 -9.09
CA ILE A 23 -6.75 0.75 -8.69
C ILE A 23 -5.71 0.88 -9.83
N SER A 24 -6.17 0.86 -11.09
CA SER A 24 -5.37 1.07 -12.30
C SER A 24 -5.49 2.47 -12.92
N ALA A 25 -6.28 3.38 -12.33
CA ALA A 25 -6.53 4.69 -12.92
C ALA A 25 -5.23 5.52 -12.95
N GLY A 26 -4.76 5.85 -14.16
CA GLY A 26 -3.53 6.61 -14.39
C GLY A 26 -2.39 5.80 -15.02
N ASN A 27 -2.51 4.47 -15.10
CA ASN A 27 -1.53 3.64 -15.79
C ASN A 27 -2.24 2.75 -16.83
N VAL A 28 -2.46 3.33 -18.00
CA VAL A 28 -3.18 2.67 -19.11
C VAL A 28 -2.31 1.57 -19.76
N ASP A 29 -0.99 1.63 -19.56
CA ASP A 29 0.00 0.72 -20.14
C ASP A 29 0.56 -0.32 -19.16
N ALA A 30 0.37 -0.17 -17.84
CA ALA A 30 0.73 -1.20 -16.88
C ALA A 30 -0.46 -2.10 -16.55
N THR A 31 -0.31 -3.37 -16.89
CA THR A 31 -1.22 -4.45 -16.48
C THR A 31 -1.19 -4.70 -14.96
N THR A 32 -0.26 -4.07 -14.25
CA THR A 32 0.01 -4.24 -12.82
C THR A 32 -0.11 -2.92 -12.07
N THR A 33 -0.63 -2.99 -10.85
CA THR A 33 -0.74 -1.86 -9.92
C THR A 33 0.24 -2.06 -8.78
N TRP A 34 0.70 -1.00 -8.11
CA TRP A 34 1.62 -1.14 -6.97
C TRP A 34 1.06 -2.12 -5.92
N LEU A 35 -0.25 -2.06 -5.66
CA LEU A 35 -0.90 -2.98 -4.73
C LEU A 35 -0.96 -4.41 -5.28
N SER A 36 -1.13 -4.60 -6.59
CA SER A 36 -1.08 -5.93 -7.22
C SER A 36 0.33 -6.53 -7.23
N GLU A 37 1.39 -5.72 -7.26
CA GLU A 37 2.78 -6.21 -7.25
C GLU A 37 3.29 -6.49 -5.83
N ASN A 38 2.85 -5.71 -4.85
CA ASN A 38 3.34 -5.79 -3.48
C ASN A 38 2.44 -6.64 -2.57
N PHE A 39 1.12 -6.69 -2.82
CA PHE A 39 0.14 -7.39 -1.99
C PHE A 39 -1.04 -7.95 -2.81
N ASP A 40 -0.73 -8.75 -3.82
CA ASP A 40 -1.69 -9.58 -4.55
C ASP A 40 -2.60 -10.41 -3.62
N THR A 41 -2.03 -10.93 -2.54
CA THR A 41 -2.74 -11.73 -1.53
C THR A 41 -3.86 -10.96 -0.84
N VAL A 42 -3.70 -9.66 -0.57
CA VAL A 42 -4.77 -8.83 0.03
C VAL A 42 -5.94 -8.68 -0.93
N LEU A 43 -5.65 -8.47 -2.22
CA LEU A 43 -6.66 -8.40 -3.27
C LEU A 43 -7.40 -9.74 -3.43
N LEU A 44 -6.66 -10.85 -3.43
CA LEU A 44 -7.22 -12.20 -3.52
C LEU A 44 -8.15 -12.51 -2.35
N TYR A 45 -7.71 -12.30 -1.10
CA TYR A 45 -8.54 -12.60 0.06
C TYR A 45 -9.73 -11.63 0.19
N GLY A 46 -9.57 -10.35 -0.21
CA GLY A 46 -10.68 -9.41 -0.29
C GLY A 46 -11.76 -9.88 -1.27
N ALA A 47 -11.38 -10.31 -2.47
CA ALA A 47 -12.30 -10.86 -3.47
C ALA A 47 -12.97 -12.16 -2.99
N LEU A 48 -12.24 -13.03 -2.29
CA LEU A 48 -12.77 -14.28 -1.76
C LEU A 48 -13.80 -14.09 -0.63
N ILE A 49 -13.66 -13.05 0.21
CA ILE A 49 -14.66 -12.74 1.25
C ILE A 49 -15.99 -12.32 0.61
N GLU A 50 -15.94 -11.43 -0.38
CA GLU A 50 -17.12 -10.98 -1.11
C GLU A 50 -17.77 -12.15 -1.86
N ALA A 51 -16.97 -12.98 -2.52
CA ALA A 51 -17.45 -14.19 -3.18
C ALA A 51 -18.07 -15.20 -2.20
N ALA A 52 -17.44 -15.44 -1.04
CA ALA A 52 -17.95 -16.34 -0.01
C ALA A 52 -19.28 -15.84 0.57
N THR A 53 -19.42 -14.52 0.74
CA THR A 53 -20.68 -13.88 1.17
C THR A 53 -21.76 -14.03 0.11
N PHE A 54 -21.43 -13.81 -1.16
CA PHE A 54 -22.36 -13.99 -2.29
C PHE A 54 -22.83 -15.44 -2.45
N MET A 55 -21.91 -16.39 -2.32
CA MET A 55 -22.19 -17.83 -2.44
C MET A 55 -22.87 -18.42 -1.20
N LYS A 56 -23.06 -17.63 -0.13
CA LYS A 56 -23.58 -18.10 1.16
C LYS A 56 -22.77 -19.28 1.70
N ALA A 57 -21.44 -19.15 1.66
CA ALA A 57 -20.53 -20.13 2.22
C ALA A 57 -20.80 -20.35 3.71
N GLU A 58 -20.37 -21.49 4.22
CA GLU A 58 -20.56 -21.82 5.63
C GLU A 58 -19.87 -20.79 6.54
N PRO A 59 -20.42 -20.52 7.74
CA PRO A 59 -19.87 -19.54 8.66
C PRO A 59 -18.38 -19.79 9.01
N ASP A 60 -17.98 -21.07 9.13
CA ASP A 60 -16.60 -21.46 9.41
C ASP A 60 -15.64 -21.06 8.26
N GLN A 61 -16.08 -21.23 7.01
CA GLN A 61 -15.31 -20.84 5.83
C GLN A 61 -15.15 -19.32 5.73
N ILE A 62 -16.22 -18.56 5.97
CA ILE A 62 -16.17 -17.10 6.00
C ILE A 62 -15.22 -16.61 7.09
N GLN A 63 -15.27 -17.22 8.29
CA GLN A 63 -14.36 -16.90 9.38
C GLN A 63 -12.90 -17.21 9.04
N ASN A 64 -12.63 -18.36 8.42
CA ASN A 64 -11.28 -18.74 7.99
C ASN A 64 -10.70 -17.72 6.99
N ILE A 65 -11.46 -17.39 5.94
CA ILE A 65 -11.04 -16.43 4.90
C ILE A 65 -10.88 -15.02 5.51
N THR A 66 -11.78 -14.62 6.42
CA THR A 66 -11.68 -13.34 7.14
C THR A 66 -10.41 -13.25 7.98
N ASN A 67 -10.02 -14.33 8.65
CA ASN A 67 -8.78 -14.38 9.42
C ASN A 67 -7.56 -14.24 8.51
N LYS A 68 -7.53 -14.95 7.37
CA LYS A 68 -6.46 -14.82 6.37
C LYS A 68 -6.36 -13.41 5.78
N TYR A 69 -7.51 -12.77 5.53
CA TYR A 69 -7.55 -11.38 5.09
C TYR A 69 -6.96 -10.43 6.13
N LYS A 70 -7.27 -10.62 7.42
CA LYS A 70 -6.68 -9.80 8.50
C LYS A 70 -5.16 -9.97 8.62
N GLU A 71 -4.66 -11.19 8.46
CA GLU A 71 -3.22 -11.46 8.46
C GLU A 71 -2.51 -10.74 7.32
N THR A 72 -3.03 -10.88 6.10
CA THR A 72 -2.46 -10.21 4.91
C THR A 72 -2.58 -8.69 4.98
N LEU A 73 -3.67 -8.14 5.51
CA LEU A 73 -3.79 -6.71 5.82
C LEU A 73 -2.76 -6.24 6.85
N THR A 74 -2.47 -7.05 7.86
CA THR A 74 -1.45 -6.70 8.86
C THR A 74 -0.07 -6.65 8.23
N LEU A 75 0.24 -7.57 7.31
CA LEU A 75 1.49 -7.54 6.54
C LEU A 75 1.55 -6.32 5.61
N ALA A 76 0.45 -5.99 4.92
CA ALA A 76 0.35 -4.79 4.09
C ALA A 76 0.55 -3.51 4.90
N LYS A 77 -0.09 -3.42 6.06
CA LYS A 77 0.08 -2.32 7.00
C LYS A 77 1.53 -2.22 7.49
N ARG A 78 2.19 -3.34 7.81
CA ARG A 78 3.60 -3.34 8.22
C ARG A 78 4.55 -2.87 7.13
N LEU A 79 4.27 -3.11 5.84
CA LEU A 79 5.08 -2.56 4.76
C LEU A 79 4.81 -1.06 4.56
N GLY A 80 3.55 -0.64 4.59
CA GLY A 80 3.17 0.77 4.54
C GLY A 80 3.74 1.59 5.69
N GLU A 81 3.69 1.05 6.92
CA GLU A 81 4.24 1.70 8.13
C GLU A 81 5.74 1.45 8.34
N GLY A 82 6.33 0.49 7.61
CA GLY A 82 7.68 -0.02 7.84
C GLY A 82 8.80 0.80 7.21
N LEU A 83 8.51 1.54 6.14
CA LEU A 83 9.49 2.41 5.49
C LEU A 83 9.42 3.87 5.98
N GLU A 84 8.24 4.36 6.37
CA GLU A 84 8.06 5.75 6.84
C GLU A 84 8.56 6.03 8.27
N ARG A 85 9.09 5.02 8.98
CA ARG A 85 9.70 5.18 10.31
C ARG A 85 11.21 4.98 10.36
N GLN A 86 11.86 4.61 9.25
CA GLN A 86 13.33 4.58 9.19
C GLN A 86 13.92 5.94 8.78
N ASP A 87 13.10 6.90 8.37
CA ASP A 87 13.43 8.33 8.37
C ASP A 87 13.16 8.97 9.75
N GLN A 88 13.65 8.29 10.79
CA GLN A 88 13.87 8.82 12.14
C GLN A 88 15.38 8.78 12.46
N TYR A 89 16.26 8.85 11.45
CA TYR A 89 17.68 9.19 11.63
C TYR A 89 17.90 10.65 12.10
N ARG A 90 16.83 11.30 12.56
CA ARG A 90 16.84 12.52 13.37
C ARG A 90 16.69 12.26 14.88
N ALA A 91 16.66 11.00 15.33
CA ALA A 91 16.65 10.64 16.74
C ALA A 91 17.95 9.91 17.12
N GLY A 92 18.92 10.69 17.60
CA GLY A 92 20.11 10.14 18.26
C GLY A 92 19.70 9.43 19.56
N GLN A 93 19.96 8.14 19.64
CA GLN A 93 20.07 7.46 20.93
C GLN A 93 21.19 6.41 20.88
N VAL A 94 22.02 6.53 21.91
CA VAL A 94 23.35 5.98 22.16
C VAL A 94 23.49 4.50 21.78
N GLN A 95 24.51 4.19 20.97
CA GLN A 95 25.05 2.84 20.84
C GLN A 95 25.75 2.48 22.15
N ASP A 96 25.19 1.54 22.91
CA ASP A 96 25.92 0.91 24.00
C ASP A 96 27.00 0.00 23.39
N LYS A 97 28.26 0.27 23.72
CA LYS A 97 29.38 -0.51 23.22
C LYS A 97 29.42 -1.82 23.99
N VAL A 98 29.11 -2.93 23.31
CA VAL A 98 29.42 -4.26 23.82
C VAL A 98 30.93 -4.48 23.67
N VAL A 99 31.66 -4.28 24.77
CA VAL A 99 32.86 -5.05 25.13
C VAL A 99 32.68 -5.53 26.56
#